data_AF-A0A7C8FW90-F1
#
_entry.id   AF-A0A7C8FW90-F1
#
_cell.length_a   1.000
_cell.length_b   1.000
_cell.length_c   1.000
_cell.angle_alpha   90.00
_cell.angle_beta   90.00
_cell.angle_gamma   90.00
#
_symmetry.space_group_name_H-M   'P 1'
#
loop_
_entity.id
_entity.type
_entity.pdbx_description
1 polymer ?
#
loop_
_entity_poly.entity_id
_entity_poly.type
_entity_poly.pdbx_seq_one_letter_code
_entity_poly.pdbx_strand_id
1 'polypeptide(L)' 'MTFENNLYGLNERLFAEMDRLEAADGDDLQEEIGRAKALRELGQTVIANGNLMVSASREMTAQGQAVQVPKGLLGA' A
#
# COMPACT_ATOMS: atom_id res chain seq x y z
N MET A 1 13.77 9.14 3.88
CA MET A 1 12.97 8.69 2.73
C MET A 1 11.54 9.18 2.93
N THR A 2 10.99 9.97 2.00
CA THR A 2 9.59 10.43 2.06
C THR A 2 8.74 9.50 1.21
N PHE A 3 7.98 8.62 1.87
CA PHE A 3 7.07 7.71 1.20
C PHE A 3 5.79 8.42 0.82
N GLU A 4 5.33 8.20 -0.40
CA GLU A 4 4.10 8.80 -0.90
C GLU A 4 2.85 8.08 -0.36
N ASN A 5 1.74 8.81 -0.27
CA ASN A 5 0.46 8.27 0.20
C ASN A 5 -0.34 7.66 -0.97
N ASN A 6 0.23 6.64 -1.61
CA ASN A 6 -0.36 5.88 -2.71
C ASN A 6 0.12 4.41 -2.68
N LEU A 7 -0.36 3.58 -3.60
CA LEU A 7 0.02 2.17 -3.65
C LEU A 7 1.51 1.93 -3.90
N TYR A 8 2.16 2.80 -4.67
CA TYR A 8 3.61 2.73 -4.87
C TYR A 8 4.36 2.99 -3.56
N GLY A 9 4.05 4.08 -2.86
CA GLY A 9 4.64 4.39 -1.57
C GLY A 9 4.32 3.37 -0.47
N LEU A 10 3.17 2.69 -0.53
CA LEU A 10 2.88 1.55 0.33
C LEU A 10 3.81 0.37 0.05
N ASN A 11 4.04 0.05 -1.23
CA ASN A 11 4.90 -1.05 -1.64
C ASN A 11 6.35 -0.82 -1.17
N GLU A 12 6.85 0.41 -1.32
CA GLU A 12 8.16 0.83 -0.78
C GLU A 12 8.26 0.64 0.74
N ARG A 13 7.21 1.00 1.50
CA ARG A 13 7.18 0.78 2.96
C ARG A 13 7.17 -0.71 3.32
N LEU A 14 6.45 -1.54 2.57
CA LEU A 14 6.41 -2.98 2.82
C LEU A 14 7.78 -3.63 2.60
N PHE A 15 8.51 -3.23 1.56
CA PHE A 15 9.88 -3.70 1.34
C PHE A 15 10.83 -3.23 2.44
N ALA A 16 10.73 -1.98 2.86
CA ALA A 16 11.54 -1.49 3.97
C ALA A 16 11.28 -2.27 5.28
N GLU A 17 10.05 -2.69 5.56
CA GLU A 17 9.78 -3.55 6.72
C GLU A 17 10.28 -4.99 6.55
N MET A 18 10.34 -5.51 5.31
CA MET A 18 10.98 -6.81 5.05
C MET A 18 12.47 -6.75 5.39
N ASP A 19 13.18 -5.71 4.93
CA ASP A 19 14.60 -5.53 5.24
C ASP A 19 14.84 -5.43 6.76
N ARG A 20 13.94 -4.74 7.49
CA ARG A 20 14.02 -4.61 8.94
C ARG A 20 13.78 -5.92 9.67
N LEU A 21 12.83 -6.73 9.21
CA LEU A 21 12.60 -8.07 9.75
C LEU A 21 13.81 -8.99 9.52
N GLU A 22 14.44 -8.93 8.35
CA GLU A 22 15.62 -9.75 8.04
C GLU A 22 16.84 -9.36 8.89
N ALA A 23 16.94 -8.07 9.25
CA ALA A 23 18.02 -7.55 10.09
C ALA A 23 17.77 -7.68 11.60
N ALA A 24 16.55 -8.01 12.04
CA ALA A 24 16.19 -8.08 13.45
C ALA A 24 16.62 -9.40 14.09
N ASP A 25 17.22 -9.34 15.28
CA ASP A 25 17.58 -10.49 16.09
C ASP A 25 17.21 -10.28 17.58
N GLY A 26 17.30 -11.36 18.36
CA GLY A 26 17.07 -11.32 19.80
C GLY A 26 15.73 -10.71 20.22
N ASP A 27 15.80 -9.72 21.10
CA ASP A 27 14.62 -9.07 21.71
C ASP A 27 13.89 -8.15 20.72
N ASP A 28 14.58 -7.60 19.71
CA ASP A 28 14.00 -6.68 18.71
C ASP A 28 13.08 -7.41 17.72
N LEU A 29 13.30 -8.71 17.50
CA LEU A 29 12.52 -9.51 16.55
C LEU A 29 11.02 -9.51 16.88
N GLN A 30 10.65 -9.52 18.16
CA GLN A 30 9.23 -9.48 18.55
C GLN A 30 8.57 -8.14 18.24
N GLU A 31 9.29 -7.04 18.45
CA GLU A 31 8.79 -5.69 18.11
C GLU A 31 8.61 -5.56 16.59
N GLU A 32 9.58 -6.05 15.82
CA GLU A 32 9.54 -5.98 14.36
C GLU A 32 8.46 -6.87 13.75
N ILE A 33 8.20 -8.05 14.32
CA ILE A 33 7.04 -8.86 13.96
C ILE A 33 5.72 -8.11 14.24
N GLY A 34 5.62 -7.41 15.37
CA GLY A 34 4.44 -6.63 15.74
C GLY A 34 4.18 -5.50 14.75
N ARG A 35 5.22 -4.75 14.40
CA ARG A 35 5.15 -3.68 13.41
C ARG A 35 4.80 -4.19 12.02
N ALA A 36 5.44 -5.27 11.57
CA ALA A 36 5.18 -5.84 10.26
C ALA A 36 3.72 -6.33 10.14
N LYS A 37 3.14 -6.88 11.21
CA LYS A 37 1.70 -7.22 11.25
C LYS A 37 0.82 -5.98 11.10
N ALA A 38 1.08 -4.93 11.88
CA ALA A 38 0.31 -3.68 11.79
C ALA A 38 0.41 -3.04 10.40
N LEU A 39 1.61 -3.03 9.79
CA LEU A 39 1.78 -2.50 8.44
C LEU A 39 1.07 -3.36 7.39
N ARG A 40 1.08 -4.69 7.53
CA ARG A 40 0.34 -5.60 6.65
C ARG A 40 -1.16 -5.32 6.69
N GLU A 41 -1.73 -5.16 7.88
CA GLU A 41 -3.17 -4.86 8.04
C GLU A 41 -3.55 -3.51 7.41
N LEU A 42 -2.72 -2.48 7.62
CA LEU A 42 -2.89 -1.19 6.96
C LEU A 42 -2.78 -1.33 5.44
N GLY A 43 -1.79 -2.08 4.95
CA GLY A 43 -1.57 -2.33 3.53
C GLY A 43 -2.75 -3.03 2.87
N GLN A 44 -3.35 -4.03 3.53
CA GLN A 44 -4.57 -4.69 3.06
C GLN A 44 -5.73 -3.70 2.90
N THR A 45 -5.89 -2.78 3.85
CA THR A 45 -6.93 -1.72 3.79
C THR A 45 -6.70 -0.78 2.60
N VAL A 46 -5.46 -0.36 2.37
CA VAL A 46 -5.11 0.51 1.23
C VAL A 46 -5.33 -0.19 -0.11
N ILE A 47 -4.96 -1.48 -0.22
CA ILE A 47 -5.21 -2.29 -1.43
C ILE A 47 -6.71 -2.44 -1.69
N ALA A 48 -7.52 -2.70 -0.65
CA ALA A 48 -8.97 -2.78 -0.78
C ALA A 48 -9.56 -1.46 -1.33
N ASN A 49 -9.11 -0.31 -0.81
CA ASN A 49 -9.50 1.00 -1.32
C ASN A 49 -9.04 1.22 -2.77
N GLY A 50 -7.83 0.77 -3.12
CA GLY A 50 -7.33 0.80 -4.50
C GLY A 50 -8.18 -0.01 -5.47
N ASN A 51 -8.57 -1.23 -5.08
CA ASN A 51 -9.46 -2.09 -5.88
C ASN A 51 -10.85 -1.47 -6.05
N LEU A 52 -11.38 -0.81 -5.01
CA LEU A 52 -12.64 -0.07 -5.09
C LEU A 52 -12.53 1.09 -6.10
N MET A 53 -11.43 1.86 -6.04
CA MET A 53 -11.17 2.94 -6.99
C MET A 53 -11.07 2.44 -8.44
N VAL A 54 -10.36 1.33 -8.66
CA VAL A 54 -10.26 0.70 -10.00
C VAL A 54 -11.63 0.23 -10.48
N SER A 55 -12.43 -0.37 -9.60
CA SER A 55 -13.78 -0.83 -9.94
C SER A 55 -14.68 0.35 -10.33
N ALA A 56 -14.71 1.42 -9.53
CA ALA A 56 -15.45 2.64 -9.84
C ALA A 56 -15.00 3.26 -11.17
N SER A 57 -13.68 3.31 -11.41
CA SER A 57 -13.09 3.81 -12.64
C SER A 57 -13.53 3.00 -13.87
N ARG A 58 -13.58 1.66 -13.76
CA ARG A 58 -14.09 0.78 -14.82
C ARG A 58 -15.56 1.03 -15.12
N GLU A 59 -16.40 1.17 -14.09
CA GLU A 59 -17.83 1.47 -14.25
C GLU A 59 -18.05 2.84 -14.94
N MET A 60 -17.27 3.86 -14.57
CA MET A 60 -17.30 5.16 -15.24
C MET A 60 -16.87 5.05 -16.71
N THR A 61 -15.84 4.25 -17.01
CA THR A 61 -15.40 3.97 -18.40
C THR A 61 -16.53 3.35 -19.21
N ALA A 62 -17.22 2.36 -18.64
CA ALA A 62 -18.31 1.63 -19.29
C ALA A 62 -19.49 2.55 -19.62
N GLN A 63 -19.71 3.61 -18.84
CA GLN A 63 -20.71 4.64 -19.08
C GLN A 63 -20.27 5.72 -20.09
N GLY A 64 -19.11 5.54 -20.75
CA GLY A 64 -18.59 6.47 -21.75
C GLY A 64 -17.94 7.72 -21.16
N GLN A 65 -17.63 7.73 -19.86
CA GLN A 65 -16.92 8.84 -19.23
C GLN A 65 -15.40 8.70 -19.43
N ALA A 66 -14.72 9.83 -19.65
CA ALA A 66 -13.27 9.84 -19.73
C ALA A 66 -12.66 9.45 -18.37
N VAL A 67 -11.78 8.46 -18.40
CA VAL A 67 -11.20 7.89 -17.18
C VAL A 67 -9.86 8.51 -16.88
N GLN A 68 -9.78 9.17 -15.74
CA GLN A 68 -8.51 9.57 -15.14
C GLN A 68 -8.10 8.49 -14.15
N VAL A 69 -6.84 8.06 -14.24
CA VAL A 69 -6.28 7.15 -13.24
C VAL A 69 -6.28 7.87 -11.89
N PRO A 70 -6.92 7.31 -10.84
CA PRO A 70 -6.94 7.93 -9.53
C PRO A 70 -5.51 8.12 -8.99
N LYS A 71 -5.20 9.33 -8.50
CA LYS A 71 -3.86 9.68 -7.96
C LYS A 71 -3.38 8.76 -6.85
N GLY A 72 -4.30 8.12 -6.11
CA GLY A 72 -3.98 7.14 -5.08
C GLY A 72 -3.37 5.83 -5.60
N LEU A 73 -3.42 5.56 -6.92
CA LEU A 73 -2.88 4.35 -7.53
C LEU A 73 -1.44 4.53 -8.07
N LEU A 74 -1.14 5.68 -8.67
CA LEU A 74 0.14 5.90 -9.39
C LEU A 74 1.07 6.91 -8.73
N GLY A 75 0.63 7.61 -7.68
CA GLY A 75 1.34 8.78 -7.20
C GLY A 75 1.18 9.98 -8.12
N ALA A 76 1.69 11.12 -7.65
CA ALA A 76 1.49 12.42 -8.29
C ALA A 76 2.45 12.65 -9.45
#